data_AF-A0A7Y8JC22-F1
#
_entry.id   AF-A0A7Y8JC22-F1
#
_cell.length_a   1.000
_cell.length_b   1.000
_cell.length_c   1.000
_cell.angle_alpha   90.00
_cell.angle_beta   90.00
_cell.angle_gamma   90.00
#
_symmetry.space_group_name_H-M   'P 1'
#
loop_
_entity.id
_entity.type
_entity.pdbx_description
1 polymer ?
#
loop_
_entity_poly.entity_id
_entity_poly.type
_entity_poly.pdbx_seq_one_letter_code
_entity_poly.pdbx_strand_id
1 'polypeptide(L)'
;MTSGFAEAVLAEILRLDVFPRLIGIEPTRADRNEALALATELVASGYDKNLAPILRACAFLPFLHGETALDLERAAALFAGLRRESGDDIYAIAHDHARRMGDALAVRKS
;
A
#
# COMPACT_ATOMS: atom_id res chain seq x y z
N MET A 1 -22.87 4.63 7.26
CA MET A 1 -22.14 5.90 7.04
C MET A 1 -20.62 5.69 7.14
N THR A 2 -20.07 4.62 6.56
CA THR A 2 -18.64 4.24 6.73
C THR A 2 -17.81 4.37 5.45
N SER A 3 -18.44 4.57 4.28
CA SER A 3 -17.74 4.76 2.99
C SER A 3 -16.92 6.06 2.96
N GLY A 4 -17.52 7.17 3.43
CA GLY A 4 -16.89 8.50 3.36
C GLY A 4 -15.61 8.64 4.21
N PHE A 5 -15.47 7.87 5.29
CA PHE A 5 -14.22 7.85 6.05
C PHE A 5 -13.09 7.19 5.26
N ALA A 6 -13.34 5.99 4.72
CA ALA A 6 -12.33 5.25 3.95
C ALA A 6 -11.90 6.02 2.69
N GLU A 7 -12.84 6.68 2.01
CA GLU A 7 -12.58 7.54 0.86
C GLU A 7 -11.74 8.77 1.24
N ALA A 8 -12.02 9.41 2.38
CA ALA A 8 -11.24 10.55 2.87
C ALA A 8 -9.79 10.15 3.21
N VAL A 9 -9.60 9.01 3.91
CA VAL A 9 -8.26 8.50 4.21
C VAL A 9 -7.52 8.13 2.92
N LEU A 10 -8.19 7.50 1.96
CA LEU A 10 -7.61 7.21 0.66
C LEU A 10 -7.18 8.48 -0.08
N ALA A 11 -8.00 9.54 -0.05
CA ALA A 11 -7.67 10.80 -0.70
C ALA A 11 -6.37 11.41 -0.15
N GLU A 12 -6.16 11.35 1.17
CA GLU A 12 -4.90 11.80 1.78
C GLU A 12 -3.72 10.90 1.41
N ILE A 13 -3.88 9.57 1.40
CA ILE A 13 -2.83 8.65 0.93
C ILE A 13 -2.44 8.95 -0.52
N LEU A 14 -3.43 9.17 -1.39
CA LEU A 14 -3.20 9.51 -2.79
C LEU A 14 -2.42 10.82 -2.92
N ARG A 15 -2.79 11.85 -2.16
CA ARG A 15 -2.13 13.16 -2.18
C ARG A 15 -0.69 13.09 -1.68
N LEU A 16 -0.43 12.32 -0.63
CA LEU A 16 0.85 12.27 0.07
C LEU A 16 1.89 11.39 -0.65
N ASP A 17 1.48 10.27 -1.23
CA ASP A 17 2.43 9.27 -1.76
C ASP A 17 2.17 8.88 -3.22
N VAL A 18 0.94 8.52 -3.59
CA VAL A 18 0.66 7.92 -4.92
C VAL A 18 0.74 8.94 -6.05
N PHE A 19 0.07 10.09 -5.90
CA PHE A 19 0.02 11.12 -6.93
C PHE A 19 1.38 11.77 -7.20
N PRO A 20 2.19 12.15 -6.19
CA PRO A 20 3.52 12.67 -6.43
C PRO A 20 4.39 11.71 -7.25
N ARG A 21 4.39 10.41 -6.91
CA ARG A 21 5.15 9.39 -7.66
C ARG A 21 4.66 9.24 -9.10
N LEU A 22 3.35 9.31 -9.32
CA LEU A 22 2.75 9.23 -10.65
C LEU A 22 3.25 10.36 -11.57
N ILE A 23 3.48 11.56 -11.03
CA ILE A 23 4.00 12.71 -11.78
C ILE A 23 5.53 12.87 -11.69
N GLY A 24 6.24 11.85 -11.18
CA GLY A 24 7.70 11.82 -11.14
C GLY A 24 8.34 12.65 -10.01
N ILE A 25 7.58 12.96 -8.96
CA ILE A 25 8.06 13.66 -7.76
C ILE A 25 8.21 12.65 -6.62
N GLU A 26 9.39 12.59 -6.00
CA GLU A 26 9.58 11.79 -4.79
C GLU A 26 8.90 12.45 -3.59
N PRO A 27 7.99 11.75 -2.89
CA PRO A 27 7.38 12.28 -1.68
C PRO A 27 8.42 12.57 -0.59
N THR A 28 8.18 13.59 0.23
CA THR A 28 9.08 13.90 1.36
C THR A 28 9.06 12.76 2.38
N ARG A 29 10.09 12.68 3.24
CA ARG A 29 10.12 11.69 4.32
C ARG A 29 8.89 11.79 5.24
N ALA A 30 8.43 13.02 5.51
CA ALA A 30 7.26 13.26 6.33
C ALA A 30 5.99 12.72 5.65
N ASP A 31 5.80 13.02 4.36
CA ASP A 31 4.63 12.55 3.60
C ASP A 31 4.60 11.02 3.49
N ARG A 32 5.74 10.37 3.26
CA ARG A 32 5.82 8.90 3.22
C ARG A 32 5.42 8.27 4.55
N ASN A 33 5.92 8.82 5.65
CA ASN A 33 5.61 8.30 6.98
C ASN A 33 4.12 8.49 7.32
N GLU A 34 3.55 9.64 6.98
CA GLU A 34 2.13 9.94 7.19
C GLU A 34 1.24 9.02 6.34
N ALA A 35 1.55 8.85 5.05
CA ALA A 35 0.81 7.94 4.17
C ALA A 35 0.85 6.49 4.67
N LEU A 36 2.00 6.03 5.18
CA LEU A 36 2.15 4.69 5.75
C LEU A 36 1.36 4.53 7.06
N ALA A 37 1.30 5.56 7.90
CA ALA A 37 0.50 5.57 9.11
C ALA A 37 -1.00 5.48 8.79
N LEU A 38 -1.48 6.32 7.88
CA LEU A 38 -2.87 6.31 7.40
C LEU A 38 -3.25 4.96 6.79
N ALA A 39 -2.40 4.38 5.94
CA ALA A 39 -2.62 3.05 5.37
C ALA A 39 -2.68 1.96 6.46
N THR A 40 -1.82 2.06 7.48
CA THR A 40 -1.78 1.14 8.62
C THR A 40 -3.08 1.17 9.41
N GLU A 41 -3.59 2.36 9.72
CA GLU A 41 -4.84 2.54 10.46
C GLU A 41 -6.06 2.09 9.64
N LEU A 42 -6.09 2.40 8.35
CA LEU A 42 -7.17 2.00 7.45
C LEU A 42 -7.30 0.48 7.35
N VAL A 43 -6.17 -0.23 7.23
CA VAL A 43 -6.14 -1.71 7.22
C VAL A 43 -6.47 -2.28 8.60
N ALA A 44 -5.93 -1.70 9.67
CA ALA A 44 -6.16 -2.21 11.03
C ALA A 44 -7.62 -2.10 11.46
N SER A 45 -8.31 -1.04 11.03
CA SER A 45 -9.75 -0.85 11.26
C SER A 45 -10.64 -1.72 10.35
N GLY A 46 -10.09 -2.29 9.29
CA GLY A 46 -10.84 -3.06 8.28
C GLY A 46 -11.72 -2.20 7.38
N TYR A 47 -11.64 -0.86 7.47
CA TYR A 47 -12.41 0.06 6.65
C TYR A 47 -11.90 0.15 5.21
N ASP A 48 -10.68 -0.33 4.95
CA ASP A 48 -10.18 -0.57 3.59
C ASP A 48 -11.18 -1.42 2.76
N LYS A 49 -11.91 -2.33 3.40
CA LYS A 49 -12.93 -3.18 2.77
C LYS A 49 -14.15 -2.44 2.24
N ASN A 50 -14.36 -1.19 2.66
CA ASN A 50 -15.42 -0.34 2.12
C ASN A 50 -15.02 0.28 0.76
N LEU A 51 -13.75 0.19 0.37
CA LEU A 51 -13.26 0.64 -0.92
C LEU A 51 -13.40 -0.47 -1.97
N ALA A 52 -13.66 -0.08 -3.23
CA ALA A 52 -13.54 -0.98 -4.37
C ALA A 52 -12.11 -1.55 -4.48
N PRO A 53 -11.90 -2.76 -5.02
CA PRO A 53 -10.59 -3.43 -5.03
C PRO A 53 -9.45 -2.56 -5.58
N ILE A 54 -9.68 -1.83 -6.67
CA ILE A 54 -8.66 -0.96 -7.27
C ILE A 54 -8.29 0.23 -6.36
N LEU A 55 -9.26 0.81 -5.65
CA LEU A 55 -9.02 1.89 -4.70
C LEU A 55 -8.31 1.37 -3.46
N ARG A 56 -8.65 0.15 -3.02
CA ARG A 56 -7.98 -0.54 -1.93
C ARG A 56 -6.52 -0.85 -2.27
N ALA A 57 -6.24 -1.24 -3.51
CA ALA A 57 -4.88 -1.40 -4.00
C ALA A 57 -4.06 -0.10 -3.90
N CYS A 58 -4.64 1.05 -4.28
CA CYS A 58 -3.99 2.35 -4.10
C CYS A 58 -3.70 2.66 -2.63
N ALA A 59 -4.62 2.33 -1.71
CA ALA A 59 -4.41 2.49 -0.27
C ALA A 59 -3.25 1.63 0.27
N PHE A 60 -2.89 0.53 -0.41
CA PHE A 60 -1.82 -0.38 0.01
C PHE A 60 -0.44 -0.01 -0.55
N LEU A 61 -0.36 0.89 -1.53
CA LEU A 61 0.90 1.30 -2.15
C LEU A 61 1.93 1.88 -1.16
N PRO A 62 1.57 2.61 -0.08
CA PRO A 62 2.55 3.05 0.91
C PRO A 62 3.35 1.90 1.55
N PHE A 63 2.74 0.73 1.75
CA PHE A 63 3.47 -0.46 2.22
C PHE A 63 4.44 -0.99 1.15
N LEU A 64 4.02 -0.98 -0.12
CA LEU A 64 4.83 -1.42 -1.25
C LEU A 64 6.06 -0.52 -1.45
N HIS A 65 5.93 0.77 -1.13
CA HIS A 65 7.02 1.75 -1.12
C HIS A 65 7.80 1.79 0.21
N GLY A 66 7.44 0.92 1.16
CA GLY A 66 8.06 0.86 2.48
C GLY A 66 9.55 0.51 2.43
N GLU A 67 10.30 0.99 3.42
CA GLU A 67 11.75 0.80 3.52
C GLU A 67 12.12 -0.36 4.47
N THR A 68 11.13 -1.03 5.08
CA THR A 68 11.35 -2.13 6.02
C THR A 68 10.84 -3.46 5.46
N ALA A 69 11.46 -4.56 5.92
CA ALA A 69 10.98 -5.90 5.59
C ALA A 69 9.53 -6.14 6.03
N LEU A 70 9.14 -5.57 7.18
CA LEU A 70 7.79 -5.69 7.72
C LEU A 70 6.75 -5.02 6.81
N ASP A 71 7.05 -3.84 6.27
CA ASP A 71 6.15 -3.15 5.33
C ASP A 71 5.94 -3.99 4.06
N LEU A 72 7.03 -4.56 3.55
CA LEU A 72 7.02 -5.36 2.31
C LEU A 72 6.31 -6.71 2.52
N GLU A 73 6.48 -7.36 3.67
CA GLU A 73 5.70 -8.54 4.04
C GLU A 73 4.21 -8.23 4.09
N ARG A 74 3.85 -7.09 4.68
CA ARG A 74 2.46 -6.63 4.76
C ARG A 74 1.89 -6.31 3.38
N ALA A 75 2.64 -5.62 2.52
CA ALA A 75 2.27 -5.36 1.14
C ALA A 75 1.99 -6.68 0.39
N ALA A 76 2.90 -7.64 0.47
CA ALA A 76 2.73 -8.94 -0.16
C ALA A 76 1.44 -9.64 0.31
N ALA A 77 1.19 -9.69 1.63
CA ALA A 77 -0.01 -10.31 2.17
C ALA A 77 -1.30 -9.64 1.68
N LEU A 78 -1.33 -8.31 1.63
CA LEU A 78 -2.48 -7.52 1.18
C LEU A 78 -2.78 -7.71 -0.31
N PHE A 79 -1.76 -7.63 -1.18
CA PHE A 79 -1.93 -7.85 -2.61
C PHE A 79 -2.26 -9.30 -2.96
N ALA A 80 -1.75 -10.28 -2.19
CA ALA A 80 -2.20 -11.67 -2.31
C ALA A 80 -3.69 -11.83 -1.97
N GLY A 81 -4.19 -11.08 -0.99
CA GLY A 81 -5.61 -11.01 -0.65
C GLY A 81 -6.45 -10.47 -1.80
N LEU A 82 -6.06 -9.31 -2.35
CA LEU A 82 -6.75 -8.71 -3.49
C LEU A 82 -6.78 -9.63 -4.71
N ARG A 83 -5.66 -10.30 -5.04
CA ARG A 83 -5.62 -11.28 -6.13
C ARG A 83 -6.64 -12.41 -5.93
N ARG A 84 -6.76 -12.93 -4.71
CA ARG A 84 -7.74 -13.99 -4.39
C ARG A 84 -9.18 -13.50 -4.49
N GLU A 85 -9.43 -12.23 -4.14
CA GLU A 85 -10.76 -11.62 -4.18
C GLU A 85 -11.21 -11.30 -5.61
N SER A 86 -10.34 -10.70 -6.43
CA SER A 86 -10.71 -10.23 -7.77
C SER A 86 -10.45 -11.24 -8.88
N GLY A 87 -9.49 -12.16 -8.71
CA GLY A 87 -8.96 -12.99 -9.80
C GLY A 87 -8.08 -12.22 -10.81
N ASP A 88 -7.74 -10.96 -10.53
CA ASP A 88 -6.96 -10.10 -11.43
C ASP A 88 -5.44 -10.24 -11.18
N ASP A 89 -4.71 -10.54 -12.26
CA ASP A 89 -3.25 -10.72 -12.24
C ASP A 89 -2.47 -9.43 -11.96
N ILE A 90 -3.09 -8.25 -12.09
CA ILE A 90 -2.43 -6.99 -11.74
C ILE A 90 -1.92 -7.00 -10.29
N TYR A 91 -2.64 -7.67 -9.39
CA TYR A 91 -2.26 -7.79 -7.98
C TYR A 91 -1.16 -8.83 -7.75
N ALA A 92 -0.97 -9.79 -8.66
CA ALA A 92 0.18 -10.70 -8.62
C ALA A 92 1.49 -9.94 -8.84
N ILE A 93 1.50 -8.98 -9.76
CA ILE A 93 2.68 -8.15 -10.05
C ILE A 93 3.12 -7.36 -8.80
N ALA A 94 2.16 -6.73 -8.11
CA ALA A 94 2.44 -5.98 -6.88
C ALA A 94 2.93 -6.89 -5.74
N HIS A 95 2.31 -8.07 -5.57
CA HIS A 95 2.78 -9.09 -4.62
C HIS A 95 4.22 -9.52 -4.89
N ASP A 96 4.55 -9.85 -6.14
CA ASP A 96 5.88 -10.33 -6.52
C ASP A 96 6.94 -9.23 -6.43
N HIS A 97 6.54 -7.97 -6.65
CA HIS A 97 7.40 -6.83 -6.40
C HIS A 97 7.75 -6.70 -4.90
N ALA A 98 6.75 -6.75 -4.02
CA ALA A 98 6.95 -6.68 -2.58
C ALA A 98 7.92 -7.76 -2.07
N ARG A 99 7.74 -9.01 -2.53
CA ARG A 99 8.62 -10.13 -2.17
C ARG A 99 10.07 -9.90 -2.58
N ARG A 100 10.30 -9.50 -3.84
CA ARG A 100 11.65 -9.24 -4.36
C ARG A 100 12.37 -8.14 -3.57
N MET A 101 11.65 -7.08 -3.20
CA MET A 101 12.23 -6.02 -2.37
C MET A 101 12.56 -6.52 -0.96
N GLY A 102 11.69 -7.33 -0.36
CA GLY A 102 11.90 -7.92 0.96
C GLY A 102 13.16 -8.80 0.99
N ASP A 103 13.28 -9.69 -0.01
CA ASP A 103 14.44 -10.56 -0.16
C ASP A 103 15.74 -9.75 -0.34
N ALA A 104 15.70 -8.67 -1.12
CA ALA A 104 16.86 -7.79 -1.31
C ALA A 104 17.28 -7.07 -0.01
N LEU A 105 16.34 -6.71 0.87
CA LEU A 105 16.65 -6.14 2.18
C LEU A 105 17.27 -7.17 3.13
N ALA A 106 16.84 -8.43 3.04
CA ALA A 106 17.40 -9.51 3.86
C ALA A 106 18.89 -9.77 3.52
N VAL A 107 19.23 -9.82 2.22
CA VAL A 107 20.62 -10.01 1.75
C VAL A 107 21.55 -8.87 2.17
N ARG A 108 21.04 -7.63 2.26
CA ARG A 108 21.87 -6.46 2.66
C ARG A 108 22.22 -6.45 4.15
N LYS A 109 21.53 -7.23 4.97
CA LYS A 109 21.72 -7.29 6.43
C LYS A 109 22.58 -8.47 6.89
N SER A 110 22.93 -9.39 5.99
CA SER A 110 23.82 -10.53 6.21
C SER A 110 25.24 -10.23 5.75
#